data_AF-A0AAJ2ZBI6-F1
#
_entry.id   AF-A0AAJ2ZBI6-F1
#
_cell.length_a   1.000
_cell.length_b   1.000
_cell.length_c   1.000
_cell.angle_alpha   90.00
_cell.angle_beta   90.00
_cell.angle_gamma   90.00
#
_symmetry.space_group_name_H-M   'P 1'
#
loop_
_entity.id
_entity.type
_entity.pdbx_description
1 polymer ?
#
loop_
_entity_poly.entity_id
_entity_poly.type
_entity_poly.pdbx_seq_one_letter_code
_entity_poly.pdbx_strand_id
1 'polypeptide(L)'
;MELVAERVGRLCRQAVGGQVRLHAERYGVADVLDRIAEAVAQGRLDHHLEEDLDRLDDAFARHGVDGLTTGVRGFEPWLGGGGHPTVVAWGCPSPLPCPRAVPEGDGDRPVCGLTGTPFGQRRIVL
;
A
#
# COMPACT_ATOMS: atom_id res chain seq x y z
N MET A 1 0.66 16.06 -10.60
CA MET A 1 1.56 16.13 -9.42
C MET A 1 1.14 15.16 -8.30
N GLU A 2 -0.14 15.04 -7.94
CA GLU A 2 -0.63 14.07 -6.94
C GLU A 2 -0.25 12.61 -7.29
N LEU A 3 -0.33 12.26 -8.58
CA LEU A 3 0.12 10.97 -9.13
C LEU A 3 1.63 10.68 -8.96
N VAL A 4 2.50 11.69 -9.07
CA VAL A 4 3.96 11.50 -8.95
C VAL A 4 4.33 11.20 -7.50
N ALA A 5 3.72 11.91 -6.55
CA ALA A 5 3.91 11.65 -5.12
C ALA A 5 3.47 10.22 -4.73
N GLU A 6 2.37 9.74 -5.29
CA GLU A 6 1.89 8.37 -5.07
C GLU A 6 2.86 7.30 -5.61
N ARG A 7 3.41 7.52 -6.82
CA ARG A 7 4.41 6.63 -7.44
C ARG A 7 5.69 6.58 -6.61
N VAL A 8 6.19 7.72 -6.15
CA VAL A 8 7.33 7.79 -5.22
C VAL A 8 7.02 7.03 -3.93
N GLY A 9 5.84 7.22 -3.34
CA GLY A 9 5.42 6.51 -2.13
C GLY A 9 5.38 4.99 -2.31
N ARG A 10 5.00 4.49 -3.49
CA ARG A 10 5.06 3.05 -3.84
C ARG A 10 6.50 2.55 -3.93
N LEU A 11 7.34 3.27 -4.67
CA LEU A 11 8.76 2.95 -4.81
C LEU A 11 9.47 2.91 -3.45
N CYS A 12 9.20 3.88 -2.56
CA CYS A 12 9.76 3.91 -1.21
C CYS A 12 9.38 2.68 -0.37
N ARG A 13 8.14 2.19 -0.48
CA ARG A 13 7.71 0.96 0.23
C ARG A 13 8.42 -0.29 -0.30
N GLN A 14 8.68 -0.34 -1.60
CA GLN A 14 9.37 -1.47 -2.23
C GLN A 14 10.90 -1.43 -2.04
N ALA A 15 11.49 -0.24 -1.89
CA ALA A 15 12.93 -0.07 -1.66
C ALA A 15 13.39 -0.60 -0.29
N VAL A 16 12.46 -0.86 0.64
CA VAL A 16 12.73 -1.49 1.93
C VAL A 16 13.35 -2.88 1.70
N GLY A 17 14.56 -3.09 2.22
CA GLY A 17 15.29 -4.36 2.07
C GLY A 17 16.25 -4.42 0.88
N GLY A 18 16.47 -3.31 0.17
CA GLY A 18 17.56 -3.17 -0.81
C GLY A 18 17.40 -3.92 -2.13
N GLN A 19 16.31 -4.69 -2.30
CA GLN A 19 16.07 -5.49 -3.51
C GLN A 19 15.92 -4.63 -4.77
N VAL A 20 15.25 -3.47 -4.66
CA VAL A 20 15.09 -2.53 -5.78
C VAL A 20 16.43 -2.05 -6.33
N ARG A 21 17.41 -1.76 -5.45
CA ARG A 21 18.75 -1.33 -5.85
C ARG A 21 19.51 -2.45 -6.57
N LEU A 22 19.48 -3.66 -6.03
CA LEU A 22 20.11 -4.84 -6.65
C LEU A 22 19.53 -5.13 -8.04
N HIS A 23 18.20 -5.00 -8.19
CA HIS A 23 17.54 -5.14 -9.48
C HIS A 23 17.89 -4.00 -10.45
N ALA A 24 17.93 -2.75 -9.97
CA ALA A 24 18.32 -1.61 -10.80
C ALA A 24 19.77 -1.74 -11.32
N GLU A 25 20.70 -2.23 -10.50
CA GLU A 25 22.07 -2.54 -10.93
C GLU A 25 22.09 -3.65 -11.98
N ARG A 26 21.34 -4.74 -11.75
CA ARG A 26 21.22 -5.85 -12.71
C ARG A 26 20.61 -5.42 -14.04
N TYR A 27 19.65 -4.49 -14.02
CA TYR A 27 18.94 -4.00 -15.20
C TYR A 27 19.61 -2.77 -15.83
N GLY A 28 20.74 -2.31 -15.30
CA GLY A 28 21.51 -1.20 -15.86
C GLY A 28 20.84 0.17 -15.72
N VAL A 29 19.97 0.36 -14.71
CA VAL A 29 19.24 1.61 -14.44
C VAL A 29 19.47 2.13 -13.01
N ALA A 30 20.60 1.77 -12.41
CA ALA A 30 21.00 2.24 -11.09
C ALA A 30 21.15 3.76 -11.02
N ASP A 31 21.62 4.38 -12.11
CA ASP A 31 21.75 5.83 -12.28
C ASP A 31 20.39 6.54 -12.30
N VAL A 32 19.37 5.93 -12.91
CA VAL A 32 17.98 6.43 -12.92
C VAL A 32 17.44 6.45 -11.49
N LEU A 33 17.66 5.36 -10.74
CA LEU A 33 17.25 5.25 -9.34
C LEU A 33 17.94 6.30 -8.45
N ASP A 34 19.23 6.58 -8.69
CA ASP A 34 19.97 7.61 -7.96
C ASP A 34 19.43 9.03 -8.25
N ARG A 35 19.07 9.34 -9.51
CA ARG A 35 18.42 10.62 -9.87
C ARG A 35 17.05 10.80 -9.21
N ILE A 36 16.25 9.73 -9.15
CA ILE A 36 14.96 9.72 -8.45
C ILE A 36 15.17 10.02 -6.96
N ALA A 37 16.13 9.34 -6.33
CA ALA A 37 16.44 9.55 -4.91
C ALA A 37 16.89 10.98 -4.62
N GLU A 38 17.73 11.55 -5.50
CA GLU A 38 18.18 12.95 -5.38
C GLU A 38 17.02 13.95 -5.51
N ALA A 39 16.15 13.76 -6.51
CA ALA A 39 14.99 14.63 -6.72
C ALA A 39 14.03 14.59 -5.53
N VAL A 40 13.78 13.40 -4.97
CA VAL A 40 12.94 13.22 -3.78
C VAL A 40 13.57 13.87 -2.55
N ALA A 41 14.90 13.74 -2.36
CA ALA A 41 15.61 14.38 -1.26
C ALA A 41 15.55 15.91 -1.33
N GLN A 42 15.50 16.46 -2.54
CA GLN A 42 15.35 17.90 -2.80
C GLN A 42 13.88 18.37 -2.75
N GLY A 43 12.92 17.47 -2.50
CA GLY A 43 11.48 17.78 -2.52
C GLY A 43 10.95 18.17 -3.90
N ARG A 44 11.64 17.80 -4.98
CA ARG A 44 11.24 18.10 -6.35
C ARG A 44 10.31 17.04 -6.88
N LEU A 45 9.05 17.41 -7.14
CA LEU A 45 8.04 16.59 -7.81
C LEU A 45 7.72 17.17 -9.19
N ASP A 46 8.77 17.32 -10.00
CA ASP A 46 8.69 17.93 -11.34
C ASP A 46 8.51 16.88 -12.46
N HIS A 47 8.39 17.34 -13.70
CA HIS A 47 8.21 16.47 -14.86
C HIS A 47 9.43 15.56 -15.12
N HIS A 48 10.63 16.00 -14.76
CA HIS A 48 11.84 15.19 -14.90
C HIS A 48 11.83 13.99 -13.96
N LEU A 49 11.32 14.15 -12.74
CA LEU A 49 11.10 13.02 -11.85
C LEU A 49 10.10 12.02 -12.44
N GLU A 50 9.02 12.50 -13.06
CA GLU A 50 8.05 11.64 -13.74
C GLU A 50 8.68 10.83 -14.89
N GLU A 51 9.51 11.48 -15.73
CA GLU A 51 10.25 10.82 -16.82
C GLU A 51 11.22 9.75 -16.30
N ASP A 52 11.92 10.01 -15.19
CA ASP A 52 12.84 9.03 -14.59
C ASP A 52 12.06 7.86 -13.94
N LEU A 53 10.90 8.11 -13.33
CA LEU A 53 10.00 7.03 -12.84
C LEU A 53 9.50 6.14 -13.99
N ASP A 54 9.14 6.72 -15.13
CA ASP A 54 8.73 5.97 -16.33
C ASP A 54 9.87 5.11 -16.88
N ARG A 55 11.08 5.67 -16.97
CA ARG A 55 12.28 4.90 -17.38
C ARG A 55 12.58 3.73 -16.45
N LEU A 56 12.38 3.93 -15.15
CA LEU A 56 12.56 2.87 -14.16
C LEU A 56 11.52 1.76 -14.36
N ASP A 57 10.25 2.11 -14.55
CA ASP A 57 9.17 1.14 -14.84
C ASP A 57 9.44 0.37 -16.15
N ASP A 58 9.80 1.06 -17.23
CA ASP A 58 10.10 0.44 -18.53
C ASP A 58 11.27 -0.55 -18.46
N ALA A 59 12.30 -0.23 -17.69
CA ALA A 59 13.44 -1.12 -17.52
C ALA A 59 13.05 -2.38 -16.75
N PHE A 60 12.27 -2.24 -15.67
CA PHE A 60 11.78 -3.38 -14.90
C PHE A 60 10.79 -4.24 -15.69
N ALA A 61 9.92 -3.63 -16.50
CA ALA A 61 8.96 -4.32 -17.37
C ALA A 61 9.65 -5.23 -18.40
N ARG A 62 10.77 -4.80 -18.99
CA ARG A 62 11.60 -5.63 -19.91
C ARG A 62 12.15 -6.90 -19.25
N HIS A 63 12.21 -6.92 -17.92
CA HIS A 63 12.64 -8.06 -17.12
C HIS A 63 11.47 -8.77 -16.41
N GLY A 64 10.23 -8.49 -16.81
CA GLY A 64 9.00 -9.14 -16.32
C GLY A 64 8.49 -8.59 -14.99
N VAL A 65 8.99 -7.45 -14.54
CA VAL A 65 8.52 -6.75 -13.34
C VAL A 65 7.70 -5.53 -13.76
N ASP A 66 6.42 -5.74 -14.01
CA ASP A 66 5.50 -4.66 -14.38
C ASP A 66 4.96 -3.90 -13.16
N GLY A 67 4.70 -2.60 -13.35
CA GLY A 67 4.00 -1.78 -12.37
C GLY A 67 4.78 -1.54 -11.08
N LEU A 68 6.11 -1.42 -11.18
CA LEU A 68 6.98 -1.13 -10.03
C LEU A 68 6.50 0.14 -9.31
N THR A 69 6.32 1.24 -10.04
CA THR A 69 5.88 2.53 -9.47
C THR A 69 4.42 2.86 -9.77
N THR A 70 3.85 2.31 -10.85
CA THR A 70 2.45 2.55 -11.27
C THR A 70 1.45 1.57 -10.65
N GLY A 71 1.93 0.44 -10.12
CA GLY A 71 1.10 -0.69 -9.68
C GLY A 71 0.66 -1.55 -10.88
N VAL A 72 0.59 -2.87 -10.69
CA VAL A 72 -0.10 -3.75 -11.65
C VAL A 72 -1.57 -3.37 -11.70
N ARG A 73 -2.20 -3.46 -12.89
CA ARG A 73 -3.66 -3.48 -13.00
C ARG A 73 -4.16 -4.61 -12.09
N GLY A 74 -4.63 -4.24 -10.91
CA GLY A 74 -5.43 -5.13 -10.09
C GLY A 74 -6.70 -5.43 -10.87
N PHE A 75 -7.19 -6.65 -10.75
CA PHE A 75 -8.57 -6.94 -11.09
C PHE A 75 -9.47 -6.03 -10.24
N GLU A 76 -10.03 -5.00 -10.88
CA GLU A 76 -11.17 -4.24 -10.36
C GLU A 76 -12.42 -4.95 -10.90
N PRO A 77 -13.13 -5.76 -10.10
CA PRO A 77 -14.37 -6.36 -10.56
C PRO A 77 -15.32 -5.26 -11.03
N TRP A 78 -15.90 -5.43 -12.22
CA TRP A 78 -16.90 -4.53 -12.78
C TRP A 78 -18.01 -4.29 -11.75
N LEU A 79 -18.40 -3.03 -11.56
CA LEU A 79 -19.57 -2.63 -10.76
C LEU A 79 -20.81 -3.34 -11.32
N GLY A 80 -21.13 -4.50 -10.76
CA GLY A 80 -22.16 -5.40 -11.27
C GLY A 80 -22.20 -6.81 -10.66
N GLY A 81 -21.28 -7.17 -9.77
CA GLY A 81 -21.35 -8.39 -8.95
C GLY A 81 -21.23 -8.04 -7.46
N GLY A 82 -22.34 -7.60 -6.88
CA GLY A 82 -22.39 -6.96 -5.55
C GLY A 82 -21.98 -7.87 -4.39
N GLY A 83 -21.03 -7.38 -3.61
CA GLY A 83 -20.74 -7.86 -2.27
C GLY A 83 -19.72 -6.94 -1.61
N HIS A 84 -20.20 -5.94 -0.88
CA HIS A 84 -19.33 -5.19 0.05
C HIS A 84 -18.69 -6.21 0.99
N PRO A 85 -17.35 -6.43 0.97
CA PRO A 85 -16.73 -7.38 1.86
C PRO A 85 -16.99 -6.90 3.27
N THR A 86 -17.95 -7.54 3.92
CA THR A 86 -18.33 -7.23 5.28
C THR A 86 -17.45 -8.08 6.15
N VAL A 87 -16.42 -7.48 6.74
CA VAL A 87 -15.64 -8.17 7.75
C VAL A 87 -16.43 -8.09 9.04
N VAL A 88 -16.66 -9.24 9.68
CA VAL A 88 -17.20 -9.26 11.03
C VAL A 88 -16.01 -9.10 11.99
N ALA A 89 -16.11 -8.11 12.86
CA ALA A 89 -15.11 -7.81 13.86
C ALA A 89 -15.75 -7.73 15.24
N TRP A 90 -15.02 -8.12 16.26
CA TRP A 90 -15.35 -7.84 17.64
C TRP A 90 -15.08 -6.36 17.92
N GLY A 91 -16.13 -5.61 18.22
CA GLY A 91 -16.08 -4.19 18.58
C GLY A 91 -16.25 -3.93 20.06
N CYS A 92 -15.56 -2.90 20.56
CA CYS A 92 -15.69 -2.46 21.95
C CYS A 92 -17.18 -2.20 22.30
N PRO A 93 -17.68 -2.69 23.45
CA PRO A 93 -19.08 -2.52 23.86
C PRO A 93 -19.37 -1.13 24.48
N SER A 94 -18.36 -0.25 24.54
CA SER A 94 -18.53 1.09 25.11
C SER A 94 -19.50 1.94 24.27
N PRO A 95 -20.40 2.72 24.91
CA PRO A 95 -21.25 3.69 24.20
C PRO A 95 -20.45 4.90 23.68
N LEU A 96 -19.20 5.08 24.12
CA LEU A 96 -18.30 6.14 23.65
C LEU A 96 -17.42 5.63 22.49
N PRO A 97 -16.94 6.51 21.59
CA PRO A 97 -16.16 6.12 20.41
C PRO A 97 -14.79 5.54 20.81
N CYS A 98 -14.73 4.23 20.98
CA CYS A 98 -13.50 3.47 21.19
C CYS A 98 -13.09 2.82 19.86
N PRO A 99 -11.88 3.11 19.33
CA PRO A 99 -11.44 2.60 18.03
C PRO A 99 -11.03 1.13 18.05
N ARG A 100 -11.10 0.45 19.21
CA ARG A 100 -10.66 -0.93 19.35
C ARG A 100 -11.66 -1.87 18.68
N ALA A 101 -11.22 -2.47 17.58
CA ALA A 101 -11.87 -3.57 16.91
C ALA A 101 -10.84 -4.68 16.67
N VAL A 102 -11.25 -5.94 16.83
CA VAL A 102 -10.42 -7.13 16.58
C VAL A 102 -11.13 -7.98 15.53
N PRO A 103 -10.46 -8.49 14.50
CA PRO A 103 -11.08 -9.40 13.53
C PRO A 103 -11.73 -10.59 14.24
N GLU A 104 -12.91 -11.02 13.80
CA GLU A 104 -13.48 -12.29 14.23
C GLU A 104 -12.73 -13.43 13.52
N GLY A 105 -12.02 -14.25 14.29
CA GLY A 105 -11.34 -15.48 13.83
C GLY A 105 -11.70 -16.65 14.75
N ASP A 106 -11.03 -17.80 14.61
CA ASP A 106 -11.35 -19.06 15.34
C ASP A 106 -11.04 -19.03 16.87
N GLY A 107 -10.74 -17.87 17.44
CA GLY A 107 -10.40 -17.69 18.85
C GLY A 107 -11.58 -17.23 19.72
N ASP A 108 -11.37 -17.24 21.04
CA ASP A 108 -12.36 -16.79 22.01
C ASP A 108 -12.73 -15.31 21.85
N ARG A 109 -13.99 -14.99 22.14
CA ARG A 109 -14.53 -13.63 22.11
C ARG A 109 -13.79 -12.72 23.09
N PRO A 110 -13.17 -11.60 22.63
CA PRO A 110 -12.42 -10.73 23.52
C PRO A 110 -13.35 -9.99 24.49
N VAL A 111 -12.81 -9.65 25.66
CA VAL A 111 -13.49 -8.85 26.70
C VAL A 111 -12.82 -7.49 26.87
N CYS A 112 -13.62 -6.46 27.16
CA CYS A 112 -13.10 -5.13 27.45
C CYS A 112 -12.40 -5.16 28.81
N GLY A 113 -11.08 -4.95 28.84
CA GLY A 113 -10.33 -4.94 30.09
C GLY A 113 -10.77 -3.85 31.08
N LEU A 114 -11.45 -2.81 30.59
CA LEU A 114 -11.93 -1.71 31.43
C LEU A 114 -13.32 -1.97 32.04
N THR A 115 -14.22 -2.66 31.32
CA THR A 115 -15.62 -2.85 31.76
C THR A 115 -15.95 -4.32 32.07
N GLY A 116 -15.04 -5.26 31.78
CA GLY A 116 -15.27 -6.70 31.88
C GLY A 116 -16.28 -7.25 30.87
N THR A 117 -16.85 -6.39 30.02
CA THR A 117 -17.95 -6.75 29.12
C THR A 117 -17.40 -7.38 27.82
N PRO A 118 -17.98 -8.48 27.32
CA PRO A 118 -17.61 -9.05 26.03
C PRO A 118 -17.83 -8.07 24.88
N PHE A 119 -16.95 -8.09 23.89
CA PHE A 119 -17.05 -7.27 22.68
C PHE A 119 -18.29 -7.64 21.86
N GLY A 120 -19.00 -6.68 21.28
CA GLY A 120 -20.13 -6.94 20.38
C GLY A 120 -19.65 -7.31 18.96
N GLN A 121 -20.39 -8.15 18.21
CA GLN A 121 -20.12 -8.29 16.78
C GLN A 121 -20.46 -6.97 16.08
N ARG A 122 -19.54 -6.48 15.27
CA ARG A 122 -19.72 -5.32 14.39
C ARG A 122 -19.40 -5.74 12.98
N ARG A 123 -20.36 -5.54 12.08
CA ARG A 123 -20.16 -5.68 10.65
C ARG A 123 -19.51 -4.39 10.15
N ILE A 124 -18.27 -4.49 9.71
CA ILE A 124 -17.55 -3.38 9.11
C ILE A 124 -17.66 -3.57 7.60
N VAL A 125 -18.36 -2.65 6.96
CA VAL A 125 -18.33 -2.50 5.50
C VAL A 125 -17.01 -1.82 5.17
N LEU A 126 -16.14 -2.54 4.46
CA LEU A 126 -14.90 -1.99 3.93
C LEU A 126 -15.18 -1.10 2.71
#